data_AF-A0A8C0I8M8-F1
#
_entry.id   AF-A0A8C0I8M8-F1
#
_cell.length_a   1.000
_cell.length_b   1.000
_cell.length_c   1.000
_cell.angle_alpha   90.00
_cell.angle_beta   90.00
_cell.angle_gamma   90.00
#
_symmetry.space_group_name_H-M   'P 1'
#
loop_
_entity.id
_entity.type
_entity.pdbx_description
1 polymer ?
#
loop_
_entity_poly.entity_id
_entity_poly.type
_entity_poly.pdbx_seq_one_letter_code
_entity_poly.pdbx_strand_id
1 'polypeptide(L)'
;TSIIVHKDEFFYGSRGISSCPPGETVLGPPDSVVDLGNTEVTEEIFLEYLSSLGESMFRRESYNFFDHNCNTFSNEVSQFLTGRKIPSYITDLPAEILATPFGQALRPILDSIKIQPAGGNTFSRHNGQS
;
A
#
# COMPACT_ATOMS: atom_id res chain seq x y z
N THR A 1 -0.97 -5.06 3.45
CA THR A 1 -0.94 -5.75 2.14
C THR A 1 -0.14 -4.94 1.14
N SER A 2 0.33 -5.58 0.07
CA SER A 2 1.05 -5.00 -1.06
C SER A 2 0.47 -5.51 -2.39
N ILE A 3 0.84 -4.88 -3.51
CA ILE A 3 0.48 -5.30 -4.86
C ILE A 3 1.72 -5.82 -5.58
N ILE A 4 1.66 -7.05 -6.10
CA ILE A 4 2.71 -7.61 -6.94
C ILE A 4 2.24 -7.55 -8.40
N VAL A 5 2.94 -6.78 -9.24
CA VAL A 5 2.65 -6.63 -10.66
C VAL A 5 3.94 -6.28 -11.40
N HIS A 6 4.05 -6.65 -12.68
CA HIS A 6 5.28 -6.43 -13.46
C HIS A 6 6.57 -6.95 -12.79
N LYS A 7 6.45 -8.02 -11.98
CA LYS A 7 7.52 -8.68 -11.20
C LYS A 7 8.02 -7.95 -9.96
N ASP A 8 7.47 -6.79 -9.64
CA ASP A 8 7.82 -6.03 -8.44
C ASP A 8 6.66 -5.97 -7.44
N GLU A 9 7.01 -5.82 -6.17
CA GLU A 9 6.09 -5.59 -5.06
C GLU A 9 6.02 -4.09 -4.74
N PHE A 10 4.80 -3.54 -4.68
CA PHE A 10 4.52 -2.14 -4.40
C PHE A 10 3.66 -2.01 -3.14
N PHE A 11 4.04 -1.09 -2.26
CA PHE A 11 3.34 -0.87 -1.00
C PHE A 11 3.42 0.58 -0.55
N TYR A 12 2.53 0.96 0.36
CA TYR A 12 2.48 2.29 0.94
C TYR A 12 2.76 2.24 2.44
N GLY A 13 3.66 3.10 2.89
CA GLY A 13 4.01 3.25 4.30
C GLY A 13 4.27 4.70 4.66
N SER A 14 4.82 4.91 5.85
CA SER A 14 5.13 6.26 6.36
C SER A 14 6.20 7.01 5.58
N ARG A 15 6.92 6.34 4.66
CA ARG A 15 7.85 6.98 3.71
C ARG A 15 7.22 7.24 2.34
N GLY A 16 5.93 6.97 2.16
CA GLY A 16 5.24 7.06 0.88
C GLY A 16 5.17 5.71 0.16
N ILE A 17 4.88 5.77 -1.14
CA ILE A 17 4.89 4.59 -2.01
C ILE A 17 6.32 4.08 -2.14
N SER A 18 6.50 2.77 -1.99
CA SER A 18 7.79 2.09 -2.07
C SER A 18 7.66 0.81 -2.88
N SER A 19 8.76 0.33 -3.45
CA SER A 19 8.83 -0.96 -4.12
C SER A 19 10.06 -1.77 -3.73
N CYS A 20 9.95 -3.09 -3.90
CA CYS A 20 11.03 -4.07 -3.78
C CYS A 20 10.74 -5.31 -4.63
N PRO A 21 11.71 -6.23 -4.80
CA PRO A 21 11.38 -7.56 -5.27
C PRO A 21 10.38 -8.26 -4.33
N PRO A 22 9.49 -9.13 -4.83
CA PRO A 22 8.47 -9.77 -4.02
C PRO A 22 9.02 -10.55 -2.82
N GLY A 23 8.55 -10.21 -1.61
CA GLY A 23 8.93 -10.87 -0.37
C GLY A 23 10.30 -10.47 0.19
N GLU A 24 10.91 -9.40 -0.33
CA GLU A 24 12.25 -8.94 0.11
C GLU A 24 12.22 -7.78 1.11
N THR A 25 11.05 -7.43 1.65
CA THR A 25 11.03 -6.60 2.86
C THR A 25 11.52 -7.39 4.07
N VAL A 26 11.77 -6.71 5.19
CA VAL A 26 12.10 -7.35 6.48
C VAL A 26 11.02 -8.32 6.98
N LEU A 27 9.79 -8.24 6.44
CA LEU A 27 8.71 -9.17 6.77
C LEU A 27 8.91 -10.56 6.11
N GLY A 28 9.78 -10.66 5.11
CA GLY A 28 10.03 -11.90 4.37
C GLY A 28 8.86 -12.28 3.44
N PRO A 29 8.75 -13.58 3.09
CA PRO A 29 7.68 -14.08 2.23
C PRO A 29 6.28 -13.81 2.80
N PRO A 30 5.28 -13.49 1.96
CA PRO A 30 3.92 -13.22 2.42
C PRO A 30 3.24 -14.47 2.97
N ASP A 31 2.45 -14.32 4.03
CA ASP A 31 1.65 -15.41 4.61
C ASP A 31 0.59 -15.96 3.62
N SER A 32 0.11 -15.11 2.71
CA SER A 32 -0.90 -15.44 1.72
C SER A 32 -0.72 -14.60 0.46
N VAL A 33 -0.93 -15.23 -0.70
CA VAL A 33 -0.97 -14.58 -2.01
C VAL A 33 -2.38 -14.74 -2.58
N VAL A 34 -2.98 -13.62 -3.01
CA VAL A 34 -4.34 -13.58 -3.56
C VAL A 34 -4.25 -13.11 -5.01
N ASP A 35 -4.78 -13.91 -5.94
CA ASP A 35 -4.89 -13.50 -7.35
C ASP A 35 -6.01 -12.46 -7.50
N LEU A 36 -5.64 -11.26 -7.98
CA LEU A 36 -6.57 -10.17 -8.24
C LEU A 36 -7.05 -10.17 -9.71
N GLY A 37 -6.40 -10.94 -10.58
CA GLY A 37 -6.68 -11.02 -12.01
C GLY A 37 -5.56 -10.44 -12.88
N ASN A 38 -5.89 -10.17 -14.14
CA ASN A 38 -4.96 -9.64 -15.13
C ASN A 38 -5.22 -8.17 -15.42
N THR A 39 -4.20 -7.47 -15.90
CA THR A 39 -4.28 -6.07 -16.33
C THR A 39 -3.66 -5.90 -17.71
N GLU A 40 -4.21 -4.98 -18.50
CA GLU A 40 -3.62 -4.51 -19.77
C GLU A 40 -2.77 -3.25 -19.56
N VAL A 41 -2.75 -2.70 -18.34
CA VAL A 41 -1.92 -1.54 -18.00
C VAL A 41 -0.46 -1.95 -18.13
N THR A 42 0.30 -1.18 -18.91
CA THR A 42 1.74 -1.41 -19.06
C THR A 42 2.48 -0.93 -17.82
N GLU A 43 3.68 -1.47 -17.61
CA GLU A 43 4.55 -1.05 -16.50
C GLU A 43 4.78 0.47 -16.52
N GLU A 44 5.05 1.05 -17.69
CA GLU A 44 5.25 2.49 -17.85
C GLU A 44 4.05 3.30 -17.35
N ILE A 45 2.83 2.96 -17.80
CA ILE A 45 1.60 3.65 -17.38
C ILE A 45 1.37 3.46 -15.88
N PHE A 46 1.64 2.27 -15.36
CA PHE A 46 1.49 1.98 -13.95
C PHE A 46 2.45 2.81 -13.08
N LEU A 47 3.71 2.93 -13.49
CA LEU A 47 4.70 3.75 -12.79
C LEU A 47 4.36 5.25 -12.83
N GLU A 48 3.79 5.74 -13.93
CA GLU A 48 3.25 7.12 -14.01
C GLU A 48 2.08 7.34 -13.05
N TYR A 49 1.15 6.38 -13.02
CA TYR A 49 0.03 6.39 -12.09
C TYR A 49 0.51 6.41 -10.62
N LEU A 50 1.47 5.56 -10.25
CA LEU A 50 2.06 5.56 -8.91
C LEU A 50 2.76 6.88 -8.57
N SER A 51 3.47 7.49 -9.53
CA SER A 51 4.07 8.81 -9.34
C SER A 51 3.01 9.86 -9.00
N SER A 52 1.92 9.89 -9.79
CA SER A 52 0.80 10.82 -9.56
C SER A 52 0.11 10.59 -8.22
N LEU A 53 -0.09 9.32 -7.81
CA LEU A 53 -0.63 8.99 -6.50
C LEU A 53 0.28 9.46 -5.36
N GLY A 54 1.59 9.24 -5.48
CA GLY A 54 2.58 9.63 -4.47
C GLY A 54 2.69 11.15 -4.31
N GLU A 55 2.43 11.91 -5.38
CA GLU A 55 2.37 13.37 -5.37
C GLU A 55 1.02 13.92 -4.90
N SER A 56 -0.01 13.08 -4.73
CA SER A 56 -1.37 13.50 -4.37
C SER A 56 -1.88 12.80 -3.11
N MET A 57 -2.69 11.75 -3.26
CA MET A 57 -3.38 11.09 -2.15
C MET A 57 -2.41 10.33 -1.24
N PHE A 58 -1.43 9.64 -1.82
CA PHE A 58 -0.51 8.74 -1.12
C PHE A 58 0.85 9.40 -0.86
N ARG A 59 0.84 10.68 -0.49
CA ARG A 59 2.01 11.37 0.08
C ARG A 59 2.40 10.74 1.41
N ARG A 60 3.68 10.83 1.79
CA ARG A 60 4.18 10.28 3.06
C ARG A 60 3.48 10.86 4.29
N GLU A 61 3.07 12.13 4.22
CA GLU A 61 2.37 12.85 5.29
C GLU A 61 0.92 12.36 5.48
N SER A 62 0.31 11.82 4.42
CA SER A 62 -1.07 11.34 4.43
C SER A 62 -1.24 10.00 5.15
N TYR A 63 -0.15 9.33 5.54
CA TYR A 63 -0.23 8.00 6.12
C TYR A 63 -0.97 8.02 7.46
N ASN A 64 -2.02 7.21 7.60
CA ASN A 64 -2.75 6.99 8.84
C ASN A 64 -2.97 5.49 9.04
N PHE A 65 -2.65 4.98 10.24
CA PHE A 65 -2.72 3.56 10.54
C PHE A 65 -4.13 2.95 10.32
N PHE A 66 -5.19 3.68 10.63
CA PHE A 66 -6.57 3.19 10.48
C PHE A 66 -7.15 3.50 9.10
N ASP A 67 -7.08 4.76 8.68
CA ASP A 67 -7.92 5.25 7.59
C ASP A 67 -7.19 5.36 6.25
N HIS A 68 -5.85 5.41 6.26
CA HIS A 68 -5.05 5.67 5.07
C HIS A 68 -3.69 4.95 5.13
N ASN A 69 -3.73 3.63 4.95
CA ASN A 69 -2.59 2.73 5.13
C ASN A 69 -2.32 1.89 3.86
N CYS A 70 -1.44 0.88 3.99
CA CYS A 70 -1.09 -0.03 2.90
C CYS A 70 -2.29 -0.77 2.27
N ASN A 71 -3.36 -1.02 3.03
CA ASN A 71 -4.57 -1.68 2.53
C ASN A 71 -5.41 -0.71 1.71
N THR A 72 -5.56 0.55 2.15
CA THR A 72 -6.20 1.62 1.37
C THR A 72 -5.50 1.78 0.01
N PHE A 73 -4.17 1.82 0.02
CA PHE A 73 -3.34 1.87 -1.19
C PHE A 73 -3.57 0.65 -2.10
N SER A 74 -3.44 -0.56 -1.55
CA SER A 74 -3.59 -1.80 -2.33
C SER A 74 -4.98 -1.90 -2.94
N ASN A 75 -6.01 -1.44 -2.24
CA ASN A 75 -7.37 -1.41 -2.75
C ASN A 75 -7.56 -0.43 -3.91
N GLU A 76 -6.97 0.77 -3.83
CA GLU A 76 -7.01 1.76 -4.91
C GLU A 76 -6.30 1.24 -6.16
N VAL A 77 -5.07 0.74 -5.97
CA VAL A 77 -4.25 0.20 -7.07
C VAL A 77 -4.89 -1.03 -7.71
N SER A 78 -5.45 -1.94 -6.91
CA SER A 78 -6.18 -3.10 -7.42
C SER A 78 -7.34 -2.69 -8.33
N GLN A 79 -8.11 -1.67 -7.94
CA GLN A 79 -9.22 -1.17 -8.74
C GLN A 79 -8.74 -0.52 -10.04
N PHE A 80 -7.65 0.24 -10.01
CA PHE A 80 -7.07 0.81 -11.23
C PHE A 80 -6.60 -0.27 -12.21
N LEU A 81 -5.88 -1.28 -11.72
CA LEU A 81 -5.30 -2.33 -12.56
C LEU A 81 -6.34 -3.32 -13.09
N THR A 82 -7.33 -3.70 -12.27
CA THR A 82 -8.20 -4.85 -12.55
C THR A 82 -9.70 -4.55 -12.48
N GLY A 83 -10.09 -3.35 -12.04
CA GLY A 83 -11.48 -3.02 -11.73
C GLY A 83 -12.04 -3.70 -10.47
N ARG A 84 -11.20 -4.43 -9.72
CA ARG A 84 -11.61 -5.20 -8.53
C ARG A 84 -11.02 -4.62 -7.25
N LYS A 85 -11.78 -4.74 -6.17
CA LYS A 85 -11.32 -4.43 -4.80
C LYS A 85 -10.56 -5.61 -4.22
N ILE A 86 -9.72 -5.34 -3.22
CA ILE A 86 -9.13 -6.41 -2.39
C ILE A 86 -10.20 -7.00 -1.46
N PRO A 87 -10.00 -8.21 -0.91
CA PRO A 87 -10.98 -8.82 0.00
C PRO A 87 -11.32 -7.93 1.21
N SER A 88 -12.61 -7.83 1.55
CA SER A 88 -13.11 -6.88 2.56
C SER A 88 -12.58 -7.17 3.97
N TYR A 89 -12.33 -8.44 4.31
CA TYR A 89 -11.73 -8.80 5.60
C TYR A 89 -10.35 -8.15 5.85
N ILE A 90 -9.68 -7.67 4.80
CA ILE A 90 -8.42 -6.91 4.90
C ILE A 90 -8.69 -5.42 5.14
N THR A 91 -9.69 -4.84 4.46
CA THR A 91 -10.01 -3.42 4.57
C THR A 91 -10.81 -3.08 5.82
N ASP A 92 -11.55 -4.04 6.36
CA ASP A 92 -12.46 -3.84 7.48
C ASP A 92 -11.77 -4.01 8.85
N LEU A 93 -10.57 -4.61 8.88
CA LEU A 93 -9.79 -4.88 10.09
C LEU A 93 -9.59 -3.64 11.02
N PRO A 94 -9.27 -2.44 10.51
CA PRO A 94 -9.20 -1.24 11.35
C PRO A 94 -10.50 -0.94 12.09
N ALA A 95 -11.64 -1.06 11.39
CA ALA A 95 -12.96 -0.79 11.95
C ALA A 95 -13.36 -1.84 12.98
N GLU A 96 -13.03 -3.12 12.74
CA GLU A 96 -13.25 -4.21 13.69
C GLU A 96 -12.48 -4.00 15.00
N ILE A 97 -11.21 -3.56 14.93
CA ILE A 97 -10.42 -3.23 16.11
C ILE A 97 -11.07 -2.09 16.89
N LEU A 98 -11.44 -1.00 16.21
CA LEU A 98 -12.05 0.17 16.82
C LEU A 98 -13.46 -0.10 17.36
N ALA A 99 -14.16 -1.13 16.89
CA ALA A 99 -15.46 -1.53 17.45
C ALA A 99 -15.33 -2.15 18.86
N THR A 100 -14.11 -2.45 19.33
CA THR A 100 -13.87 -3.01 20.68
C THR A 100 -13.53 -1.92 21.72
N PRO A 101 -13.92 -2.09 23.00
CA PRO A 101 -13.50 -1.19 24.07
C PRO A 101 -11.97 -1.08 24.19
N PHE A 102 -11.25 -2.17 23.92
CA PHE A 102 -9.80 -2.20 23.90
C PHE A 102 -9.20 -1.34 22.78
N GLY A 103 -9.73 -1.47 21.56
CA GLY A 103 -9.30 -0.64 20.42
C GLY A 103 -9.56 0.84 20.64
N GLN A 104 -10.70 1.19 21.26
CA GLN A 104 -10.98 2.58 21.65
C GLN A 104 -9.98 3.11 22.68
N ALA A 105 -9.63 2.30 23.69
CA ALA A 105 -8.64 2.69 24.69
C ALA A 105 -7.23 2.88 24.09
N LEU A 106 -6.88 2.09 23.07
CA LEU A 106 -5.58 2.20 22.38
C LEU A 106 -5.55 3.24 21.26
N ARG A 107 -6.69 3.80 20.85
CA ARG A 107 -6.76 4.71 19.70
C ARG A 107 -5.72 5.83 19.72
N PRO A 108 -5.47 6.56 20.84
CA PRO A 108 -4.45 7.61 20.86
C PRO A 108 -3.03 7.10 20.57
N ILE A 109 -2.73 5.87 21.00
CA ILE A 109 -1.44 5.22 20.74
C ILE A 109 -1.37 4.81 19.28
N LEU A 110 -2.42 4.15 18.77
CA LEU A 110 -2.49 3.63 17.41
C LEU A 110 -2.50 4.75 16.35
N ASP A 111 -3.10 5.91 16.63
CA ASP A 111 -3.08 7.09 15.74
C ASP A 111 -1.65 7.63 15.50
N SER A 112 -0.75 7.42 16.46
CA SER A 112 0.66 7.81 16.35
C SER A 112 1.52 6.80 15.61
N ILE A 113 0.99 5.59 15.33
CA ILE A 113 1.75 4.52 14.69
C ILE A 113 1.97 4.84 13.21
N LYS A 114 3.22 4.74 12.79
CA LYS A 114 3.68 4.88 11.41
C LYS A 114 4.35 3.58 11.01
N ILE A 115 3.79 2.87 10.03
CA ILE A 115 4.36 1.59 9.55
C ILE A 115 5.11 1.84 8.26
N GLN A 116 6.32 1.27 8.20
CA GLN A 116 7.12 1.19 6.99
C GLN A 116 8.00 -0.07 7.09
N PRO A 117 7.68 -1.13 6.33
CA PRO A 117 8.60 -2.26 6.18
C PRO A 117 9.94 -1.79 5.60
N ALA A 118 11.04 -2.20 6.23
CA ALA A 118 12.38 -1.99 5.69
C ALA A 118 12.62 -2.93 4.49
N GLY A 119 13.51 -2.54 3.57
CA GLY A 119 13.82 -3.30 2.36
C GLY A 119 13.25 -2.71 1.06
N GLY A 120 12.24 -1.83 1.16
CA GLY A 120 11.72 -1.10 0.01
C GLY A 120 12.49 0.19 -0.29
N ASN A 121 12.60 0.50 -1.58
CA ASN A 121 13.07 1.79 -2.06
C ASN A 121 11.88 2.73 -2.23
N THR A 122 11.98 3.95 -1.71
CA THR A 122 10.93 4.96 -1.89
C THR A 122 10.83 5.31 -3.38
N PHE A 123 9.62 5.24 -3.92
CA PHE A 123 9.35 5.59 -5.30
C PHE A 123 9.57 7.09 -5.47
N SER A 124 10.58 7.48 -6.25
CA SER A 124 10.85 8.88 -6.59
C SER A 124 11.29 8.94 -8.03
N ARG A 125 10.34 9.09 -8.95
CA ARG A 125 10.66 9.37 -10.35
C ARG A 125 11.10 10.83 -10.42
N HIS A 126 12.41 11.07 -10.27
CA HIS A 126 12.99 12.36 -10.63
C HIS A 126 12.77 12.56 -12.13
N ASN A 127 11.98 13.57 -12.48
CA ASN A 127 11.88 14.05 -13.86
C ASN A 127 13.24 14.66 -14.26
N GLY A 128 14.02 13.96 -15.08
CA GLY A 128 15.29 14.44 -15.66
C GLY A 128 15.97 13.32 -16.43
N GLN A 129 15.54 13.06 -17.66
CA GLN A 129 16.19 13.45 -18.93
C GLN A 129 17.40 12.59 -19.31
N SER A 130 17.29 12.06 -20.54
CA SER A 130 18.33 11.46 -21.38
C SER A 130 19.62 12.27 -21.48
#